data_AF-A0A3B9L0X0-F1
#
_entry.id   AF-A0A3B9L0X0-F1
#
_cell.length_a   1.000
_cell.length_b   1.000
_cell.length_c   1.000
_cell.angle_alpha   90.00
_cell.angle_beta   90.00
_cell.angle_gamma   90.00
#
_symmetry.space_group_name_H-M   'P 1'
#
loop_
_entity.id
_entity.type
_entity.pdbx_description
1 polymer ?
#
loop_
_entity_poly.entity_id
_entity_poly.type
_entity_poly.pdbx_seq_one_letter_code
_entity_poly.pdbx_strand_id
1 'polypeptide(L)'
;MDHFIRGENIALAISKQDSAATGALIVQNIAGHKVYGAYDINYLFPLYLYPSEDELDQTRRVNFDEKLFGKLRTLAKHPAHGEPDEVAVFDYIYGTLHAPNYQKTYAEHLKTDFPRIPWPTSPEVFWAVSGKGRDLRRLHLMESGATGETPFPFIGDGDNVVRGPKFEDSRIWINESQFFDAVPSVAWDFPIGGYRPAQRWLKDRKDRTLSFDEVRHYQCILKILSETDRITKTIDMPLKDAN
;
A
#
# COMPACT_ATOMS: atom_id res chain seq x y z
N MET A 1 -16.67 8.36 -5.99
CA MET A 1 -15.81 8.96 -4.94
C MET A 1 -16.62 9.45 -3.75
N ASP A 2 -17.95 9.62 -3.90
CA ASP A 2 -18.89 10.12 -2.89
C ASP A 2 -18.81 9.41 -1.53
N HIS A 3 -18.48 8.12 -1.52
CA HIS A 3 -18.30 7.35 -0.28
C HIS A 3 -17.08 7.74 0.56
N PHE A 4 -16.20 8.62 0.05
CA PHE A 4 -15.15 9.29 0.84
C PHE A 4 -15.55 10.69 1.33
N ILE A 5 -16.61 11.27 0.76
CA ILE A 5 -17.16 12.57 1.19
C ILE A 5 -18.16 12.34 2.33
N ARG A 6 -18.95 11.27 2.23
CA ARG A 6 -20.05 10.95 3.16
C ARG A 6 -19.60 10.35 4.49
N GLY A 7 -18.35 9.91 4.60
CA GLY A 7 -17.79 9.36 5.83
C GLY A 7 -16.39 8.79 5.66
N GLU A 8 -15.77 8.40 6.78
CA GLU A 8 -14.45 7.76 6.78
C GLU A 8 -14.45 6.46 5.99
N ASN A 9 -13.43 6.24 5.16
CA ASN A 9 -13.36 5.07 4.30
C ASN A 9 -11.92 4.74 3.94
N ILE A 10 -11.72 3.51 3.51
CA ILE A 10 -10.49 3.08 2.87
C ILE A 10 -10.84 2.39 1.55
N ALA A 11 -10.01 2.52 0.53
CA ALA A 11 -10.18 1.81 -0.74
C ALA A 11 -8.87 1.23 -1.27
N LEU A 12 -9.00 0.13 -2.00
CA LEU A 12 -7.92 -0.35 -2.86
C LEU A 12 -7.94 0.43 -4.18
N ALA A 13 -6.82 1.07 -4.49
CA ALA A 13 -6.53 1.61 -5.80
C ALA A 13 -5.77 0.58 -6.63
N ILE A 14 -6.39 0.11 -7.71
CA ILE A 14 -5.86 -0.95 -8.59
C ILE A 14 -6.07 -0.54 -10.05
N SER A 15 -5.12 -0.84 -10.91
CA SER A 15 -5.28 -0.75 -12.37
C SER A 15 -5.87 -2.06 -12.92
N LYS A 16 -6.86 -1.98 -13.82
CA LYS A 16 -7.42 -3.19 -14.47
C LYS A 16 -6.40 -3.86 -15.40
N GLN A 17 -5.60 -3.05 -16.07
CA GLN A 17 -4.54 -3.46 -16.96
C GLN A 17 -3.33 -2.66 -16.52
N ASP A 18 -2.21 -3.34 -16.28
CA ASP A 18 -0.96 -2.67 -15.93
C ASP A 18 0.19 -3.46 -16.52
N SER A 19 0.90 -2.84 -17.45
CA SER A 19 2.07 -3.43 -18.09
C SER A 19 3.36 -3.23 -17.28
N ALA A 20 3.34 -2.34 -16.28
CA ALA A 20 4.53 -1.84 -15.59
C ALA A 20 4.65 -2.33 -14.14
N ALA A 21 3.54 -2.53 -13.42
CA ALA A 21 3.57 -3.03 -12.04
C ALA A 21 2.30 -3.76 -11.62
N THR A 22 2.45 -4.87 -10.90
CA THR A 22 1.34 -5.63 -10.31
C THR A 22 1.22 -5.33 -8.82
N GLY A 23 0.00 -5.14 -8.32
CA GLY A 23 -0.26 -4.83 -6.91
C GLY A 23 -1.45 -3.89 -6.69
N ALA A 24 -1.48 -3.25 -5.52
CA ALA A 24 -2.50 -2.29 -5.12
C ALA A 24 -1.91 -1.22 -4.19
N LEU A 25 -2.56 -0.05 -4.15
CA LEU A 25 -2.28 0.97 -3.16
C LEU A 25 -3.54 1.24 -2.33
N ILE A 26 -3.41 1.25 -1.01
CA ILE A 26 -4.49 1.70 -0.13
C ILE A 26 -4.61 3.23 -0.15
N VAL A 27 -5.84 3.74 -0.19
CA VAL A 27 -6.13 5.16 0.00
C VAL A 27 -7.19 5.37 1.08
N GLN A 28 -7.07 6.43 1.86
CA GLN A 28 -8.06 6.84 2.88
C GLN A 28 -8.77 8.17 2.54
N ASN A 29 -8.33 8.82 1.45
CA ASN A 29 -8.86 10.10 0.99
C ASN A 29 -9.30 9.98 -0.47
N ILE A 30 -10.03 11.00 -0.93
CA ILE A 30 -10.35 11.16 -2.35
C ILE A 30 -9.03 11.13 -3.15
N ALA A 31 -8.92 10.15 -4.05
CA ALA A 31 -7.76 9.97 -4.90
C ALA A 31 -8.10 10.35 -6.35
N GLY A 32 -7.22 11.12 -6.98
CA GLY A 32 -7.34 11.48 -8.39
C GLY A 32 -7.05 10.30 -9.32
N HIS A 33 -7.37 10.49 -10.60
CA HIS A 33 -6.89 9.57 -11.64
C HIS A 33 -5.35 9.51 -11.62
N LYS A 34 -4.79 8.30 -11.78
CA LYS A 34 -3.34 8.02 -11.82
C LYS A 34 -2.61 8.10 -10.47
N VAL A 35 -3.31 7.80 -9.38
CA VAL A 35 -2.72 7.65 -8.03
C VAL A 35 -1.79 6.43 -7.92
N TYR A 36 -2.03 5.39 -8.71
CA TYR A 36 -1.26 4.13 -8.69
C TYR A 36 -0.54 3.91 -10.02
N GLY A 37 -1.28 3.69 -11.12
CA GLY A 37 -0.72 3.56 -12.47
C GLY A 37 -0.60 4.91 -13.18
N ALA A 38 0.57 5.21 -13.76
CA ALA A 38 0.84 6.47 -14.45
C ALA A 38 0.13 6.59 -15.82
N TYR A 39 -0.16 5.46 -16.44
CA TYR A 39 -0.70 5.37 -17.80
C TYR A 39 -2.10 4.75 -17.85
N ASP A 40 -2.45 3.95 -16.85
CA ASP A 40 -3.70 3.20 -16.80
C ASP A 40 -4.75 3.82 -15.87
N ILE A 41 -6.03 3.51 -16.14
CA ILE A 41 -7.15 3.94 -15.29
C ILE A 41 -7.05 3.19 -13.97
N ASN A 42 -7.00 3.95 -12.87
CA ASN A 42 -7.10 3.37 -11.54
C ASN A 42 -8.57 3.30 -11.11
N TYR A 43 -8.92 2.15 -10.57
CA TYR A 43 -10.23 1.87 -10.00
C TYR A 43 -10.09 1.87 -8.48
N LEU A 44 -11.05 2.51 -7.81
CA LEU A 44 -11.13 2.55 -6.36
C LEU A 44 -12.21 1.58 -5.90
N PHE A 45 -11.82 0.63 -5.05
CA PHE A 45 -12.72 -0.33 -4.41
C PHE A 45 -12.83 0.03 -2.93
N PRO A 46 -13.79 0.90 -2.53
CA PRO A 46 -13.97 1.28 -1.13
C PRO A 46 -14.45 0.10 -0.30
N LEU A 47 -14.04 0.02 0.96
CA LEU A 47 -14.50 -0.99 1.91
C LEU A 47 -15.97 -0.76 2.28
N TYR A 48 -16.39 0.50 2.38
CA TYR A 48 -17.75 0.85 2.77
C TYR A 48 -18.51 1.59 1.68
N LEU A 49 -19.80 1.27 1.56
CA LEU A 49 -20.78 2.04 0.80
C LEU A 49 -21.63 2.85 1.77
N TYR A 50 -21.65 4.17 1.54
CA TYR A 50 -22.50 5.11 2.24
C TYR A 50 -23.76 5.38 1.42
N PRO A 51 -24.96 5.36 2.04
CA PRO A 51 -26.21 5.56 1.33
C PRO A 51 -26.33 6.97 0.75
N SER A 52 -27.08 7.09 -0.35
CA SER A 52 -27.54 8.38 -0.84
C SER A 52 -28.58 8.99 0.11
N GLU A 53 -28.84 10.30 0.00
CA GLU A 53 -29.87 10.96 0.83
C GLU A 53 -31.28 10.43 0.53
N ASP A 54 -31.48 9.87 -0.66
CA ASP A 54 -32.77 9.36 -1.13
C ASP A 54 -33.00 7.88 -0.75
N GLU A 55 -32.01 7.18 -0.17
CA GLU A 55 -32.18 5.80 0.28
C GLU A 55 -32.97 5.73 1.60
N LEU A 56 -33.91 4.78 1.72
CA LEU A 56 -34.68 4.59 2.95
C LEU A 56 -33.82 4.05 4.10
N ASP A 57 -32.84 3.20 3.76
CA ASP A 57 -31.88 2.67 4.71
C ASP A 57 -30.63 3.56 4.73
N GLN A 58 -30.46 4.28 5.85
CA GLN A 58 -29.34 5.20 6.06
C GLN A 58 -28.13 4.52 6.73
N THR A 59 -28.09 3.19 6.76
CA THR A 59 -26.96 2.44 7.32
C THR A 59 -25.80 2.28 6.32
N ARG A 60 -24.57 2.37 6.85
CA ARG A 60 -23.35 2.07 6.10
C ARG A 60 -23.27 0.57 5.83
N ARG A 61 -22.96 0.20 4.58
CA ARG A 61 -22.82 -1.20 4.16
C ARG A 61 -21.38 -1.56 3.84
N VAL A 62 -21.01 -2.82 4.05
CA VAL A 62 -19.73 -3.37 3.60
C VAL A 62 -19.82 -3.64 2.10
N ASN A 63 -18.82 -3.22 1.33
CA ASN A 63 -18.76 -3.37 -0.12
C ASN A 63 -18.19 -4.74 -0.56
N PHE A 64 -18.69 -5.82 0.05
CA PHE A 64 -18.39 -7.18 -0.38
C PHE A 64 -19.67 -7.86 -0.85
N ASP A 65 -19.55 -8.73 -1.84
CA ASP A 65 -20.61 -9.68 -2.16
C ASP A 65 -20.86 -10.59 -0.95
N GLU A 66 -22.11 -10.66 -0.49
CA GLU A 66 -22.48 -11.36 0.73
C GLU A 66 -22.11 -12.85 0.70
N LYS A 67 -22.26 -13.51 -0.45
CA LYS A 67 -21.97 -14.94 -0.59
C LYS A 67 -20.46 -15.19 -0.55
N LEU A 68 -19.69 -14.39 -1.28
CA LEU A 68 -18.22 -14.50 -1.29
C LEU A 68 -17.64 -14.16 0.08
N PHE A 69 -18.15 -13.11 0.73
CA PHE A 69 -17.74 -12.72 2.08
C PHE A 69 -18.05 -13.82 3.09
N GLY A 70 -19.28 -14.35 3.11
CA GLY A 70 -19.67 -15.45 3.99
C GLY A 70 -18.83 -16.71 3.78
N LYS A 71 -18.52 -17.05 2.53
CA LYS A 71 -17.64 -18.18 2.21
C LYS A 71 -16.23 -17.96 2.74
N LEU A 72 -15.64 -16.79 2.50
CA LEU A 72 -14.28 -16.48 2.98
C LEU A 72 -14.22 -16.54 4.52
N ARG A 73 -15.19 -15.93 5.21
CA ARG A 73 -15.28 -15.96 6.68
C ARG A 73 -15.36 -17.38 7.23
N THR A 74 -16.12 -18.25 6.56
CA THR A 74 -16.22 -19.67 6.92
C THR A 74 -14.88 -20.38 6.75
N LEU A 75 -14.20 -20.18 5.63
CA LEU A 75 -12.88 -20.79 5.35
C LEU A 75 -11.77 -20.27 6.28
N ALA A 76 -11.91 -19.06 6.79
CA ALA A 76 -10.93 -18.38 7.62
C ALA A 76 -11.19 -18.50 9.14
N LYS A 77 -12.28 -19.17 9.54
CA LYS A 77 -12.63 -19.33 10.95
C LYS A 77 -11.53 -20.08 11.69
N HIS A 78 -10.97 -19.46 12.73
CA HIS A 78 -9.83 -20.00 13.47
C HIS A 78 -10.12 -20.00 14.99
N PRO A 79 -9.74 -21.03 15.75
CA PRO A 79 -10.04 -21.11 17.19
C PRO A 79 -9.51 -19.92 18.01
N ALA A 80 -8.33 -19.39 17.65
CA ALA A 80 -7.70 -18.28 18.40
C ALA A 80 -8.12 -16.88 17.91
N HIS A 81 -8.62 -16.76 16.69
CA HIS A 81 -8.94 -15.45 16.07
C HIS A 81 -10.43 -15.25 15.80
N GLY A 82 -11.24 -16.30 15.89
CA GLY A 82 -12.65 -16.28 15.54
C GLY A 82 -12.88 -16.26 14.02
N GLU A 83 -14.03 -15.73 13.63
CA GLU A 83 -14.35 -15.42 12.23
C GLU A 83 -13.83 -14.03 11.88
N PRO A 84 -13.22 -13.82 10.71
CA PRO A 84 -12.75 -12.50 10.33
C PRO A 84 -13.90 -11.52 10.13
N ASP A 85 -13.67 -10.28 10.51
CA ASP A 85 -14.49 -9.12 10.17
C ASP A 85 -14.14 -8.61 8.76
N GLU A 86 -14.83 -7.57 8.30
CA GLU A 86 -14.61 -7.00 6.97
C GLU A 86 -13.21 -6.41 6.79
N VAL A 87 -12.60 -5.90 7.86
CA VAL A 87 -11.27 -5.29 7.81
C VAL A 87 -10.20 -6.37 7.68
N ALA A 88 -10.32 -7.49 8.40
CA ALA A 88 -9.43 -8.63 8.27
C ALA A 88 -9.50 -9.26 6.87
N VAL A 89 -10.69 -9.29 6.26
CA VAL A 89 -10.86 -9.71 4.86
C VAL A 89 -10.22 -8.73 3.90
N PHE A 90 -10.41 -7.44 4.10
CA PHE A 90 -9.77 -6.40 3.32
C PHE A 90 -8.23 -6.50 3.42
N ASP A 91 -7.72 -6.71 4.62
CA ASP A 91 -6.29 -6.92 4.89
C ASP A 91 -5.78 -8.20 4.21
N TYR A 92 -6.54 -9.29 4.19
CA TYR A 92 -6.17 -10.50 3.44
C TYR A 92 -6.05 -10.24 1.94
N ILE A 93 -7.00 -9.51 1.36
CA ILE A 93 -6.95 -9.10 -0.06
C ILE A 93 -5.68 -8.27 -0.29
N TYR A 94 -5.40 -7.30 0.59
CA TYR A 94 -4.23 -6.45 0.44
C TYR A 94 -2.92 -7.24 0.55
N GLY A 95 -2.80 -8.13 1.54
CA GLY A 95 -1.66 -9.03 1.69
C GLY A 95 -1.46 -9.93 0.48
N THR A 96 -2.55 -10.47 -0.09
CA THR A 96 -2.52 -11.29 -1.32
C THR A 96 -1.92 -10.53 -2.50
N LEU A 97 -2.38 -9.29 -2.74
CA LEU A 97 -1.92 -8.45 -3.84
C LEU A 97 -0.44 -8.05 -3.72
N HIS A 98 0.13 -8.19 -2.53
CA HIS A 98 1.54 -7.95 -2.20
C HIS A 98 2.36 -9.24 -2.01
N ALA A 99 1.75 -10.42 -2.16
CA ALA A 99 2.44 -11.70 -2.00
C ALA A 99 3.30 -12.01 -3.25
N PRO A 100 4.63 -12.23 -3.11
CA PRO A 100 5.51 -12.45 -4.26
C PRO A 100 5.12 -13.68 -5.11
N ASN A 101 4.68 -14.76 -4.45
CA ASN A 101 4.25 -15.98 -5.13
C ASN A 101 2.92 -15.79 -5.88
N TYR A 102 1.98 -15.01 -5.36
CA TYR A 102 0.76 -14.61 -6.06
C TYR A 102 1.08 -13.79 -7.31
N GLN A 103 1.85 -12.72 -7.16
CA GLN A 103 2.23 -11.84 -8.27
C GLN A 103 2.97 -12.62 -9.37
N LYS A 104 3.87 -13.54 -8.99
CA LYS A 104 4.61 -14.38 -9.95
C LYS A 104 3.70 -15.36 -10.67
N THR A 105 2.83 -16.08 -9.96
CA THR A 105 1.96 -17.10 -10.55
C THR A 105 0.92 -16.51 -11.49
N TYR A 106 0.36 -15.34 -11.16
CA TYR A 106 -0.70 -14.70 -11.94
C TYR A 106 -0.22 -13.53 -12.81
N ALA A 107 1.09 -13.36 -13.01
CA ALA A 107 1.68 -12.21 -13.69
C ALA A 107 1.03 -11.87 -15.05
N GLU A 108 0.77 -12.86 -15.90
CA GLU A 108 0.15 -12.63 -17.22
C GLU A 108 -1.33 -12.20 -17.12
N HIS A 109 -2.06 -12.73 -16.14
CA HIS A 109 -3.45 -12.33 -15.90
C HIS A 109 -3.53 -10.92 -15.32
N LEU A 110 -2.64 -10.59 -14.37
CA LEU A 110 -2.59 -9.28 -13.73
C LEU A 110 -2.27 -8.13 -14.70
N LYS A 111 -1.65 -8.43 -15.85
CA LYS A 111 -1.42 -7.45 -16.92
C LYS A 111 -2.68 -7.09 -17.71
N THR A 112 -3.69 -7.96 -17.72
CA THR A 112 -4.79 -7.90 -18.70
C THR A 112 -6.18 -7.72 -18.08
N ASP A 113 -6.37 -8.11 -16.82
CA ASP A 113 -7.63 -7.98 -16.11
C ASP A 113 -7.44 -7.79 -14.60
N PHE A 114 -8.53 -7.51 -13.88
CA PHE A 114 -8.50 -7.34 -12.44
C PHE A 114 -7.92 -8.56 -11.71
N PRO A 115 -7.19 -8.34 -10.60
CA PRO A 115 -6.67 -9.43 -9.80
C PRO A 115 -7.81 -10.30 -9.26
N ARG A 116 -7.65 -11.62 -9.41
CA ARG A 116 -8.53 -12.61 -8.78
C ARG A 116 -7.88 -13.07 -7.48
N ILE A 117 -8.60 -12.93 -6.38
CA ILE A 117 -8.09 -13.27 -5.06
C ILE A 117 -8.34 -14.75 -4.79
N PRO A 118 -7.30 -15.57 -4.58
CA PRO A 118 -7.46 -16.98 -4.26
C PRO A 118 -8.08 -17.16 -2.87
N TRP A 119 -8.82 -18.26 -2.71
CA TRP A 119 -9.30 -18.67 -1.39
C TRP A 119 -8.11 -19.08 -0.52
N PRO A 120 -8.12 -18.76 0.79
CA PRO A 120 -7.07 -19.22 1.69
C PRO A 120 -7.08 -20.75 1.74
N THR A 121 -5.90 -21.37 1.79
CA THR A 121 -5.78 -22.83 1.83
C THR A 121 -6.09 -23.42 3.19
N SER A 122 -5.94 -22.62 4.24
CA SER A 122 -6.35 -22.90 5.61
C SER A 122 -6.65 -21.59 6.38
N PRO A 123 -7.32 -21.66 7.55
CA PRO A 123 -7.50 -20.49 8.41
C PRO A 123 -6.16 -19.85 8.83
N GLU A 124 -5.13 -20.64 9.09
CA GLU A 124 -3.80 -20.16 9.49
C GLU A 124 -3.17 -19.30 8.39
N VAL A 125 -3.29 -19.73 7.14
CA VAL A 125 -2.82 -18.97 5.97
C VAL A 125 -3.60 -17.67 5.83
N PHE A 126 -4.93 -17.69 6.01
CA PHE A 126 -5.72 -16.46 6.01
C PHE A 126 -5.19 -15.45 7.02
N TRP A 127 -5.04 -15.85 8.29
CA TRP A 127 -4.65 -14.93 9.35
C TRP A 127 -3.20 -14.47 9.23
N ALA A 128 -2.30 -15.31 8.72
CA ALA A 128 -0.92 -14.93 8.42
C ALA A 128 -0.86 -13.85 7.32
N VAL A 129 -1.55 -14.08 6.19
CA VAL A 129 -1.58 -13.13 5.06
C VAL A 129 -2.33 -11.85 5.45
N SER A 130 -3.47 -11.98 6.14
CA SER A 130 -4.23 -10.84 6.67
C SER A 130 -3.40 -10.01 7.65
N GLY A 131 -2.64 -10.64 8.54
CA GLY A 131 -1.74 -9.92 9.44
C GLY A 131 -0.70 -9.08 8.69
N LYS A 132 -0.07 -9.64 7.66
CA LYS A 132 0.89 -8.90 6.82
C LYS A 132 0.22 -7.79 6.01
N GLY A 133 -0.98 -8.04 5.48
CA GLY A 133 -1.78 -7.03 4.80
C GLY A 133 -2.20 -5.89 5.72
N ARG A 134 -2.53 -6.18 6.98
CA ARG A 134 -2.78 -5.16 8.00
C ARG A 134 -1.55 -4.29 8.24
N ASP A 135 -0.39 -4.91 8.43
CA ASP A 135 0.85 -4.17 8.64
C ASP A 135 1.14 -3.24 7.46
N LEU A 136 1.02 -3.74 6.22
CA LEU A 136 1.15 -2.94 5.01
C LEU A 136 0.12 -1.82 4.91
N ARG A 137 -1.16 -2.11 5.19
CA ARG A 137 -2.23 -1.10 5.15
C ARG A 137 -1.92 0.05 6.08
N ARG A 138 -1.64 -0.25 7.35
CA ARG A 138 -1.36 0.76 8.39
C ARG A 138 -0.10 1.56 8.06
N LEU A 139 0.91 0.90 7.53
CA LEU A 139 2.16 1.52 7.09
C LEU A 139 1.94 2.48 5.91
N HIS A 140 1.23 2.05 4.88
CA HIS A 140 0.95 2.86 3.69
C HIS A 140 -0.04 4.02 3.96
N LEU A 141 -0.91 3.89 4.97
CA LEU A 141 -1.72 5.00 5.49
C LEU A 141 -0.96 5.94 6.43
N MET A 142 0.33 5.67 6.65
CA MET A 142 1.22 6.43 7.55
C MET A 142 0.67 6.54 8.98
N GLU A 143 -0.01 5.51 9.48
CA GLU A 143 -0.50 5.51 10.86
C GLU A 143 0.67 5.67 11.84
N SER A 144 0.52 6.56 12.81
CA SER A 144 1.59 6.90 13.76
C SER A 144 2.12 5.69 14.52
N GLY A 145 1.25 4.76 14.89
CA GLY A 145 1.60 3.51 15.57
C GLY A 145 2.31 2.47 14.69
N ALA A 146 2.24 2.59 13.36
CA ALA A 146 2.90 1.68 12.42
C ALA A 146 4.24 2.23 11.91
N THR A 147 4.32 3.56 11.71
CA THR A 147 5.53 4.23 11.24
C THR A 147 6.60 4.36 12.31
N GLY A 148 6.27 4.63 13.58
CA GLY A 148 7.25 4.64 14.69
C GLY A 148 8.53 5.46 14.44
N GLU A 149 9.67 5.04 14.99
CA GLU A 149 10.96 5.73 14.81
C GLU A 149 11.57 5.51 13.41
N THR A 150 12.09 6.56 12.80
CA THR A 150 12.68 6.52 11.46
C THR A 150 14.21 6.51 11.53
N PRO A 151 14.89 5.41 11.16
CA PRO A 151 16.35 5.27 11.32
C PRO A 151 17.15 5.92 10.17
N PHE A 152 16.66 7.04 9.62
CA PHE A 152 17.27 7.74 8.47
C PHE A 152 17.60 9.18 8.82
N PRO A 153 18.62 9.44 9.65
CA PRO A 153 18.91 10.79 10.12
C PRO A 153 19.24 11.72 8.96
N PHE A 154 18.80 12.98 9.07
CA PHE A 154 19.18 14.04 8.14
C PHE A 154 20.40 14.77 8.69
N ILE A 155 21.52 14.71 7.96
CA ILE A 155 22.85 15.13 8.43
C ILE A 155 23.43 16.17 7.46
N GLY A 156 24.18 17.11 8.03
CA GLY A 156 24.97 18.11 7.29
C GLY A 156 24.46 19.53 7.51
N ASP A 157 25.40 20.49 7.43
CA ASP A 157 25.11 21.91 7.57
C ASP A 157 24.79 22.53 6.20
N GLY A 158 23.80 23.43 6.16
CA GLY A 158 23.39 24.08 4.92
C GLY A 158 22.00 24.72 5.00
N ASP A 159 21.43 25.00 3.83
CA ASP A 159 20.17 25.72 3.66
C ASP A 159 18.96 24.81 3.39
N ASN A 160 19.15 23.50 3.47
CA ASN A 160 18.16 22.45 3.19
C ASN A 160 17.54 22.54 1.79
N VAL A 161 18.19 23.20 0.83
CA VAL A 161 17.66 23.33 -0.54
C VAL A 161 18.03 22.10 -1.37
N VAL A 162 17.03 21.51 -2.04
CA VAL A 162 17.21 20.34 -2.92
C VAL A 162 17.75 20.79 -4.28
N ARG A 163 18.98 20.40 -4.64
CA ARG A 163 19.66 20.84 -5.89
C ARG A 163 19.94 19.72 -6.87
N GLY A 164 20.12 18.50 -6.38
CA GLY A 164 20.50 17.37 -7.22
C GLY A 164 20.45 16.08 -6.42
N PRO A 165 19.26 15.52 -6.20
CA PRO A 165 19.15 14.36 -5.34
C PRO A 165 19.85 13.16 -5.96
N LYS A 166 20.77 12.54 -5.22
CA LYS A 166 21.52 11.35 -5.65
C LYS A 166 21.63 10.35 -4.51
N PHE A 167 21.64 9.07 -4.86
CA PHE A 167 21.90 7.99 -3.92
C PHE A 167 23.33 7.48 -4.09
N GLU A 168 24.11 7.49 -3.01
CA GLU A 168 25.51 7.08 -2.99
C GLU A 168 25.88 6.65 -1.57
N ASP A 169 26.58 5.53 -1.40
CA ASP A 169 27.06 5.03 -0.09
C ASP A 169 25.97 4.92 1.00
N SER A 170 24.79 4.41 0.63
CA SER A 170 23.62 4.33 1.53
C SER A 170 23.11 5.69 2.03
N ARG A 171 23.39 6.76 1.27
CA ARG A 171 22.94 8.12 1.55
C ARG A 171 22.11 8.66 0.40
N ILE A 172 21.04 9.37 0.72
CA ILE A 172 20.33 10.22 -0.23
C ILE A 172 20.77 11.65 0.00
N TRP A 173 21.68 12.13 -0.84
CA TRP A 173 22.09 13.53 -0.87
C TRP A 173 20.96 14.37 -1.45
N ILE A 174 20.66 15.51 -0.83
CA ILE A 174 19.76 16.52 -1.42
C ILE A 174 20.53 17.65 -2.12
N ASN A 175 21.77 17.88 -1.68
CA ASN A 175 22.75 18.83 -2.21
C ASN A 175 24.18 18.34 -1.87
N GLU A 176 25.20 19.19 -2.00
CA GLU A 176 26.61 18.80 -1.80
C GLU A 176 27.02 18.54 -0.34
N SER A 177 26.29 19.07 0.65
CA SER A 177 26.65 18.99 2.07
C SER A 177 25.63 18.26 2.93
N GLN A 178 24.39 18.06 2.47
CA GLN A 178 23.28 17.55 3.27
C GLN A 178 22.64 16.30 2.67
N PHE A 179 22.35 15.32 3.52
CA PHE A 179 21.85 14.01 3.10
C PHE A 179 21.03 13.29 4.19
N PHE A 180 20.22 12.33 3.76
CA PHE A 180 19.62 11.30 4.62
C PHE A 180 20.55 10.09 4.67
N ASP A 181 20.97 9.67 5.86
CA ASP A 181 21.93 8.58 6.06
C ASP A 181 21.25 7.23 6.31
N ALA A 182 22.04 6.15 6.22
CA ALA A 182 21.61 4.77 6.52
C ALA A 182 20.40 4.27 5.69
N VAL A 183 20.21 4.82 4.48
CA VAL A 183 19.09 4.47 3.61
C VAL A 183 19.43 3.23 2.77
N PRO A 184 18.66 2.14 2.86
CA PRO A 184 18.88 0.98 2.00
C PRO A 184 18.50 1.33 0.55
N SER A 185 19.27 0.82 -0.42
CA SER A 185 19.04 1.08 -1.85
C SER A 185 17.62 0.71 -2.30
N VAL A 186 17.03 -0.31 -1.69
CA VAL A 186 15.66 -0.73 -1.99
C VAL A 186 14.64 0.39 -1.76
N ALA A 187 14.81 1.24 -0.75
CA ALA A 187 13.91 2.38 -0.51
C ALA A 187 14.03 3.46 -1.59
N TRP A 188 15.24 3.67 -2.11
CA TRP A 188 15.50 4.63 -3.18
C TRP A 188 14.90 4.19 -4.52
N ASP A 189 14.99 2.90 -4.84
CA ASP A 189 14.55 2.34 -6.12
C ASP A 189 13.15 1.70 -6.07
N PHE A 190 12.49 1.66 -4.90
CA PHE A 190 11.20 0.99 -4.72
C PHE A 190 10.14 1.52 -5.69
N PRO A 191 9.59 0.68 -6.59
CA PRO A 191 8.55 1.10 -7.50
C PRO A 191 7.17 0.97 -6.85
N ILE A 192 6.32 1.99 -7.03
CA ILE A 192 4.87 1.90 -6.83
C ILE A 192 4.23 2.33 -8.15
N GLY A 193 3.61 1.38 -8.85
CA GLY A 193 3.16 1.62 -10.22
C GLY A 193 4.35 2.01 -11.11
N GLY A 194 4.19 3.10 -11.85
CA GLY A 194 5.25 3.68 -12.69
C GLY A 194 6.17 4.68 -11.98
N TYR A 195 6.05 4.85 -10.67
CA TYR A 195 6.78 5.88 -9.91
C TYR A 195 7.76 5.27 -8.92
N ARG A 196 8.84 6.03 -8.66
CA ARG A 196 9.78 5.78 -7.55
C ARG A 196 9.58 6.87 -6.50
N PRO A 197 8.80 6.62 -5.43
CA PRO A 197 8.33 7.69 -4.55
C PRO A 197 9.46 8.48 -3.90
N ALA A 198 10.51 7.80 -3.42
CA ALA A 198 11.67 8.46 -2.80
C ALA A 198 12.36 9.45 -3.75
N GLN A 199 12.54 9.07 -5.02
CA GLN A 199 13.18 9.92 -6.02
C GLN A 199 12.26 11.07 -6.45
N ARG A 200 10.99 10.75 -6.70
CA ARG A 200 10.00 11.71 -7.20
C ARG A 200 9.72 12.81 -6.18
N TRP A 201 9.62 12.48 -4.90
CA TRP A 201 9.30 13.43 -3.84
C TRP A 201 10.35 14.54 -3.70
N LEU A 202 11.65 14.20 -3.86
CA LEU A 202 12.74 15.19 -3.89
C LEU A 202 12.77 15.95 -5.21
N LYS A 203 12.55 15.27 -6.34
CA LYS A 203 12.51 15.91 -7.66
C LYS A 203 11.44 17.01 -7.74
N ASP A 204 10.26 16.77 -7.19
CA ASP A 204 9.15 17.75 -7.15
C ASP A 204 9.42 18.93 -6.19
N ARG A 205 10.53 18.86 -5.44
CA ARG A 205 11.02 19.89 -4.51
C ARG A 205 12.33 20.53 -4.94
N LYS A 206 12.74 20.33 -6.19
CA LYS A 206 13.93 20.98 -6.73
C LYS A 206 13.87 22.49 -6.51
N ASP A 207 14.99 23.05 -6.06
CA ASP A 207 15.21 24.48 -5.76
C ASP A 207 14.33 25.01 -4.61
N ARG A 208 13.77 24.13 -3.77
CA ARG A 208 13.01 24.47 -2.55
C ARG A 208 13.76 24.03 -1.30
N THR A 209 13.64 24.83 -0.24
CA THR A 209 14.09 24.52 1.12
C THR A 209 13.14 23.52 1.77
N LEU A 210 13.67 22.42 2.31
CA LEU A 210 12.89 21.47 3.11
C LEU A 210 12.66 22.04 4.52
N SER A 211 11.40 22.06 4.94
CA SER A 211 11.03 22.33 6.33
C SER A 211 11.35 21.15 7.25
N PHE A 212 11.35 21.36 8.57
CA PHE A 212 11.49 20.29 9.55
C PHE A 212 10.43 19.18 9.34
N ASP A 213 9.17 19.57 9.10
CA ASP A 213 8.08 18.62 8.86
C ASP A 213 8.27 17.85 7.55
N GLU A 214 8.81 18.50 6.51
CA GLU A 214 9.12 17.84 5.24
C GLU A 214 10.28 16.85 5.38
N VAL A 215 11.32 17.19 6.16
CA VAL A 215 12.42 16.26 6.49
C VAL A 215 11.85 15.03 7.21
N ARG A 216 11.06 15.23 8.27
CA ARG A 216 10.43 14.14 9.03
C ARG A 216 9.51 13.29 8.16
N HIS A 217 8.71 13.92 7.32
CA HIS A 217 7.82 13.22 6.40
C HIS A 217 8.60 12.37 5.39
N TYR A 218 9.71 12.88 4.87
CA TYR A 218 10.56 12.10 3.96
C TYR A 218 11.20 10.90 4.66
N GLN A 219 11.65 11.05 5.91
CA GLN A 219 12.14 9.93 6.71
C GLN A 219 11.06 8.84 6.89
N CYS A 220 9.79 9.24 7.09
CA CYS A 220 8.68 8.31 7.13
C CYS A 220 8.49 7.59 5.78
N ILE A 221 8.57 8.30 4.65
CA ILE A 221 8.50 7.69 3.31
C ILE A 221 9.60 6.63 3.16
N LEU A 222 10.85 6.94 3.50
CA LEU A 222 11.96 5.99 3.39
C LEU A 222 11.75 4.75 4.26
N LYS A 223 11.19 4.92 5.46
CA LYS A 223 10.83 3.80 6.34
C LYS A 223 9.75 2.94 5.74
N ILE A 224 8.69 3.56 5.25
CA ILE A 224 7.58 2.85 4.62
C ILE A 224 8.10 2.00 3.47
N LEU A 225 8.87 2.57 2.55
CA LEU A 225 9.39 1.81 1.39
C LEU A 225 10.31 0.66 1.81
N SER A 226 11.16 0.88 2.83
CA SER A 226 12.03 -0.16 3.37
C SER A 226 11.24 -1.31 4.02
N GLU A 227 10.25 -0.96 4.84
CA GLU A 227 9.43 -1.93 5.57
C GLU A 227 8.46 -2.65 4.65
N THR A 228 7.94 -2.00 3.60
CA THR A 228 7.12 -2.63 2.57
C THR A 228 7.91 -3.74 1.87
N ASP A 229 9.15 -3.49 1.46
CA ASP A 229 10.02 -4.53 0.89
C ASP A 229 10.25 -5.68 1.89
N ARG A 230 10.57 -5.36 3.14
CA ARG A 230 10.80 -6.35 4.19
C ARG A 230 9.56 -7.21 4.45
N ILE A 231 8.38 -6.61 4.54
CA ILE A 231 7.12 -7.29 4.86
C ILE A 231 6.68 -8.16 3.68
N THR A 232 6.66 -7.61 2.47
CA THR A 232 6.21 -8.32 1.25
C THR A 232 7.00 -9.60 1.01
N LYS A 233 8.33 -9.59 1.22
CA LYS A 233 9.19 -10.78 1.13
C LYS A 233 8.87 -11.88 2.14
N THR A 234 8.16 -11.55 3.23
CA THR A 234 7.75 -12.52 4.27
C THR A 234 6.33 -13.04 4.08
N ILE A 235 5.60 -12.58 3.05
CA ILE A 235 4.25 -13.07 2.77
C ILE A 235 4.37 -14.40 2.04
N ASP A 236 4.11 -15.49 2.77
CA ASP A 236 3.96 -16.81 2.19
C ASP A 236 2.47 -17.13 2.04
N MET A 237 2.04 -17.23 0.78
CA MET A 237 0.65 -17.53 0.42
C MET A 237 0.60 -18.78 -0.46
N PRO A 238 0.58 -20.00 0.11
CA PRO A 238 0.53 -21.21 -0.70
C PRO A 238 -0.70 -21.17 -1.61
N LEU A 239 -0.48 -21.34 -2.91
CA LEU A 239 -1.54 -21.37 -3.91
C LEU A 239 -1.93 -22.83 -4.15
N LYS A 240 -3.22 -23.13 -4.16
CA LYS A 240 -3.67 -24.43 -4.70
C LYS A 240 -3.43 -24.42 -6.20
N ASP A 241 -2.92 -25.52 -6.73
CA ASP A 241 -2.80 -25.69 -8.18
C ASP A 241 -4.15 -25.37 -8.83
N ALA A 242 -4.11 -24.55 -9.87
CA ALA A 242 -5.28 -24.20 -10.65
C ALA A 242 -5.71 -25.47 -11.42
N ASN A 243 -6.61 -26.25 -10.82
CA ASN A 243 -7.39 -27.25 -11.53
C ASN A 243 -8.47 -26.58 -12.38
#